data_AF-K1TNC3-F1
#
_entry.id   AF-K1TNC3-F1
#
_cell.length_a   1.000
_cell.length_b   1.000
_cell.length_c   1.000
_cell.angle_alpha   90.00
_cell.angle_beta   90.00
_cell.angle_gamma   90.00
#
_symmetry.space_group_name_H-M   'P 1'
#
loop_
_entity.id
_entity.type
_entity.pdbx_description
1 polymer ?
#
loop_
_entity_poly.entity_id
_entity_poly.type
_entity_poly.pdbx_seq_one_letter_code
_entity_poly.pdbx_strand_id
1 'polypeptide(L)'
;MYCTPCESFWTESQLVDGKCPDCGREVQPAKEEAYFFKMSKYADRLIDYINTHPDFIQPVSRKNEMMNNFLLPGLQDLCVSRTSFSWGIPVDFDPKHVVYVWLDALTN
;
A
#
# COMPACT_ATOMS: atom_id res chain seq x y z
N MET A 1 12.47 3.97 5.51
CA MET A 1 12.16 5.08 6.43
C MET A 1 10.69 4.99 6.80
N TYR A 2 10.35 5.06 8.08
CA TYR A 2 9.00 4.84 8.60
C TYR A 2 8.40 6.13 9.15
N CYS A 3 7.14 6.40 8.77
CA CYS A 3 6.37 7.52 9.27
C CYS A 3 5.29 7.00 10.23
N THR A 4 5.50 7.12 11.54
CA THR A 4 4.56 6.62 12.56
C THR A 4 3.13 7.15 12.38
N PRO A 5 2.89 8.45 12.12
CA PRO A 5 1.53 8.96 11.95
C PRO A 5 0.80 8.48 10.70
N CYS A 6 1.52 8.14 9.63
CA CYS A 6 0.94 7.61 8.40
C CYS A 6 0.93 6.08 8.37
N GLU A 7 1.63 5.43 9.30
CA GLU A 7 1.89 3.99 9.34
C GLU A 7 2.49 3.42 8.04
N SER A 8 3.24 4.25 7.31
CA SER A 8 3.78 3.93 5.99
C SER A 8 5.31 3.86 5.97
N PHE A 9 5.83 2.93 5.17
CA PHE A 9 7.25 2.81 4.82
C PHE A 9 7.54 3.51 3.49
N TRP A 10 8.62 4.29 3.48
CA TRP A 10 9.14 5.01 2.32
C TRP A 10 10.58 4.61 2.05
N THR A 11 10.94 4.49 0.77
CA THR A 11 12.35 4.48 0.36
C THR A 11 12.95 5.88 0.51
N GLU A 12 14.27 5.99 0.59
CA GLU A 12 14.94 7.30 0.68
C GLU A 12 14.62 8.19 -0.53
N SER A 13 14.48 7.59 -1.72
CA SER A 13 14.11 8.29 -2.96
C SER A 13 12.67 8.83 -2.98
N GLN A 14 11.78 8.31 -2.13
CA GLN A 14 10.38 8.75 -2.03
C GLN A 14 10.20 9.90 -1.02
N LEU A 15 11.24 10.26 -0.25
CA LEU A 15 11.16 11.33 0.73
C LEU A 15 11.25 12.71 0.06
N VAL A 16 10.52 13.68 0.63
CA VAL A 16 10.62 15.09 0.26
C VAL A 16 11.40 15.80 1.36
N ASP A 17 12.60 16.32 1.02
CA ASP A 17 13.52 16.94 2.00
C ASP A 17 13.83 16.05 3.22
N GLY A 18 13.91 14.73 3.01
CA GLY A 18 14.13 13.74 4.07
C GLY A 18 12.92 13.51 4.98
N LYS A 19 11.72 13.96 4.58
CA LYS A 19 10.46 13.84 5.33
C LYS A 19 9.43 13.03 4.57
N CYS A 20 8.40 12.60 5.30
CA CYS A 20 7.27 11.85 4.75
C CYS A 20 6.58 12.66 3.64
N PRO A 21 6.39 12.11 2.42
CA PRO A 21 5.77 12.82 1.31
C PRO A 21 4.30 13.18 1.57
N ASP A 22 3.59 12.39 2.39
CA ASP A 22 2.15 12.59 2.61
C ASP A 22 1.86 13.63 3.71
N CYS A 23 2.62 13.62 4.81
CA CYS A 23 2.32 14.47 5.97
C CYS A 23 3.43 15.48 6.32
N GLY A 24 4.56 15.46 5.62
CA GLY A 24 5.68 16.39 5.81
C GLY A 24 6.42 16.26 7.14
N ARG A 25 6.20 15.18 7.90
CA ARG A 25 6.85 14.93 9.20
C ARG A 25 8.14 14.12 9.05
N GLU A 26 8.98 14.18 10.07
CA GLU A 26 10.20 13.38 10.13
C GLU A 26 9.89 11.88 10.05
N VAL A 27 10.80 11.17 9.41
CA VAL A 27 10.77 9.72 9.27
C VAL A 27 11.98 9.12 9.97
N GLN A 28 11.83 7.89 10.46
CA GLN A 28 12.92 7.20 11.15
C GLN A 28 13.33 5.93 10.40
N PRO A 29 14.61 5.53 10.43
CA PRO A 29 14.99 4.22 9.91
C PRO A 29 14.31 3.15 10.77
N ALA A 30 13.50 2.32 10.14
CA ALA A 30 12.87 1.17 10.76
C ALA A 30 13.01 -0.02 9.82
N LYS A 31 13.27 -1.17 10.40
CA LYS A 31 13.31 -2.45 9.70
C LYS A 31 12.42 -3.41 10.47
N GLU A 32 11.43 -3.93 9.79
CA GLU A 32 10.47 -4.85 10.36
C GLU A 32 10.33 -6.04 9.42
N GLU A 33 10.21 -7.24 10.00
CA GLU A 33 9.81 -8.40 9.22
C GLU A 33 8.33 -8.25 8.87
N ALA A 34 8.00 -8.43 7.59
CA ALA A 34 6.64 -8.24 7.11
C ALA A 34 6.36 -9.13 5.89
N TYR A 35 5.12 -9.61 5.80
CA TYR A 35 4.58 -10.25 4.62
C TYR A 35 4.08 -9.21 3.61
N PHE A 36 4.39 -9.47 2.35
CA PHE A 36 3.98 -8.65 1.22
C PHE A 36 3.03 -9.43 0.32
N PHE A 37 1.93 -8.78 -0.07
CA PHE A 37 1.09 -9.24 -1.15
C PHE A 37 1.78 -8.87 -2.48
N LYS A 38 1.97 -9.88 -3.34
CA LYS A 38 2.56 -9.71 -4.68
C LYS A 38 1.60 -9.02 -5.64
N MET A 39 1.27 -7.77 -5.33
CA MET A 39 0.29 -6.95 -6.03
C MET A 39 0.77 -6.58 -7.44
N SER A 40 2.08 -6.42 -7.62
CA SER A 40 2.71 -6.15 -8.91
C SER A 40 2.30 -7.14 -10.01
N LYS A 41 2.08 -8.42 -9.64
CA LYS A 41 1.63 -9.49 -10.55
C LYS A 41 0.27 -9.18 -11.22
N TYR A 42 -0.57 -8.35 -10.60
CA TYR A 42 -1.94 -8.09 -11.04
C TYR A 42 -2.09 -6.79 -11.83
N ALA A 43 -1.03 -6.00 -12.00
CA ALA A 43 -1.08 -4.69 -12.65
C ALA A 43 -1.71 -4.76 -14.06
N ASP A 44 -1.21 -5.64 -14.93
CA ASP A 44 -1.70 -5.78 -16.31
C ASP A 44 -3.18 -6.16 -16.37
N ARG A 45 -3.60 -7.10 -15.50
CA ARG A 45 -4.99 -7.53 -15.41
C ARG A 45 -5.91 -6.40 -14.95
N LEU A 46 -5.47 -5.58 -14.00
CA LEU A 46 -6.24 -4.41 -13.53
C LEU A 46 -6.37 -3.34 -14.61
N ILE A 47 -5.28 -3.06 -15.33
CA ILE A 47 -5.27 -2.10 -16.45
C ILE A 47 -6.26 -2.54 -17.54
N ASP A 48 -6.21 -3.80 -17.95
CA ASP A 48 -7.11 -4.34 -18.96
C ASP A 48 -8.58 -4.28 -18.50
N TYR A 49 -8.85 -4.66 -17.25
CA TYR A 49 -10.19 -4.61 -16.68
C TYR A 49 -10.76 -3.17 -16.64
N ILE A 50 -9.98 -2.20 -16.18
CA ILE A 50 -10.40 -0.78 -16.11
C ILE A 50 -10.64 -0.19 -17.50
N ASN A 51 -9.88 -0.63 -18.52
CA ASN A 51 -10.06 -0.19 -19.90
C ASN A 51 -11.30 -0.80 -20.56
N THR A 52 -11.57 -2.07 -20.31
CA THR A 52 -12.74 -2.79 -20.84
C THR A 52 -14.05 -2.47 -20.11
N HIS A 53 -13.98 -1.92 -18.89
CA HIS A 53 -15.14 -1.56 -18.06
C HIS A 53 -15.10 -0.05 -17.72
N PRO A 54 -15.55 0.84 -18.64
CA PRO A 54 -15.40 2.29 -18.47
C PRO A 54 -16.11 2.86 -17.23
N ASP A 55 -17.16 2.19 -16.75
CA ASP A 55 -17.95 2.62 -15.59
C ASP A 55 -17.44 2.08 -14.25
N PHE A 56 -16.37 1.27 -14.24
CA PHE A 56 -15.85 0.66 -13.01
C PHE A 56 -15.29 1.69 -12.02
N ILE A 57 -14.68 2.78 -12.52
CA ILE A 57 -14.17 3.88 -11.70
C ILE A 57 -14.81 5.18 -12.17
N GLN A 58 -15.54 5.83 -11.28
CA GLN A 58 -16.21 7.09 -11.53
C GLN A 58 -15.88 8.14 -10.45
N PRO A 59 -15.80 9.44 -10.80
CA PRO A 59 -15.88 9.99 -12.16
C PRO A 59 -14.62 9.68 -13.00
N VAL A 60 -14.69 9.92 -14.32
CA VAL A 60 -13.59 9.65 -15.27
C VAL A 60 -12.27 10.31 -14.85
N SER A 61 -12.30 11.46 -14.16
CA SER A 61 -11.09 12.10 -13.62
C SER A 61 -10.35 11.22 -12.60
N ARG A 62 -11.07 10.50 -11.73
CA ARG A 62 -10.48 9.56 -10.77
C ARG A 62 -9.92 8.31 -11.47
N LYS A 63 -10.60 7.83 -12.53
CA LYS A 63 -10.05 6.78 -13.39
C LYS A 63 -8.71 7.21 -13.99
N ASN A 64 -8.65 8.41 -14.57
CA ASN A 64 -7.42 8.92 -15.19
C ASN A 64 -6.29 9.06 -14.18
N GLU A 65 -6.59 9.49 -12.95
CA GLU A 65 -5.60 9.58 -11.88
C GLU A 65 -5.09 8.19 -11.46
N MET A 66 -5.99 7.22 -11.25
CA MET A 66 -5.64 5.83 -10.93
C MET A 66 -4.70 5.23 -11.99
N MET A 67 -5.04 5.42 -13.27
CA MET A 67 -4.24 4.89 -14.38
C MET A 67 -2.85 5.55 -14.45
N ASN A 68 -2.80 6.88 -14.50
CA ASN A 68 -1.55 7.58 -14.82
C ASN A 68 -0.59 7.71 -13.64
N ASN A 69 -1.12 7.82 -12.41
CA ASN A 69 -0.27 8.05 -11.24
C ASN A 69 0.14 6.76 -10.52
N PHE A 70 -0.65 5.68 -10.66
CA PHE A 70 -0.45 4.47 -9.87
C PHE A 70 -0.21 3.21 -10.70
N LEU A 71 -1.05 2.93 -11.70
CA LEU A 71 -0.97 1.67 -12.45
C LEU A 71 0.10 1.69 -13.54
N LEU A 72 0.11 2.71 -14.41
CA LEU A 72 1.03 2.81 -15.56
C LEU A 72 2.50 2.99 -15.17
N PRO A 73 2.87 3.74 -14.11
CA PRO A 73 4.26 3.85 -13.67
C PRO A 73 4.85 2.55 -13.13
N GLY A 74 4.00 1.57 -12.78
CA GLY A 74 4.38 0.29 -12.21
C GLY A 74 3.89 0.14 -10.78
N LEU A 75 3.13 -0.94 -10.55
CA LEU A 75 2.51 -1.23 -9.26
C LEU A 75 3.48 -2.01 -8.36
N GLN A 76 3.75 -1.48 -7.16
CA GLN A 76 4.63 -2.13 -6.19
C GLN A 76 3.89 -3.21 -5.38
N ASP A 77 4.66 -4.15 -4.81
CA ASP A 77 4.11 -5.11 -3.85
C ASP A 77 3.70 -4.41 -2.56
N LEU A 78 2.60 -4.86 -1.97
CA LEU A 78 1.96 -4.19 -0.86
C LEU A 78 2.28 -4.90 0.45
N CYS A 79 2.79 -4.17 1.43
CA CYS A 79 2.98 -4.70 2.78
C CYS A 79 1.62 -4.94 3.45
N VAL A 80 1.35 -6.16 3.92
CA VAL A 80 0.02 -6.57 4.45
C VAL A 80 0.04 -7.03 5.90
N SER A 81 1.21 -7.10 6.53
CA SER A 81 1.34 -7.49 7.94
C SER A 81 2.37 -6.66 8.70
N ARG A 82 2.28 -6.66 10.03
CA ARG A 82 3.27 -6.09 10.95
C ARG A 82 3.45 -6.97 12.19
N THR A 83 4.56 -6.82 12.88
CA THR A 83 4.93 -7.51 14.15
C THR A 83 4.87 -6.60 15.37
N SER A 84 4.81 -5.28 15.17
CA SER A 84 4.94 -4.27 16.23
C SER A 84 3.78 -4.18 17.22
N PHE A 85 2.64 -4.84 16.96
CA PHE A 85 1.44 -4.79 17.80
C PHE A 85 0.73 -6.14 17.85
N SER A 86 0.08 -6.44 18.98
CA SER A 86 -0.71 -7.67 19.17
C SER A 86 -2.22 -7.49 18.94
N TRP A 87 -2.72 -6.26 18.87
CA TRP A 87 -4.15 -5.98 18.63
C TRP A 87 -4.46 -5.97 17.13
N GLY A 88 -5.27 -6.93 16.69
CA GLY A 88 -5.74 -7.10 15.30
C GLY A 88 -5.95 -8.57 14.97
N ILE A 89 -6.10 -8.89 13.68
CA ILE A 89 -6.24 -10.27 13.21
C ILE A 89 -4.85 -10.87 12.98
N PRO A 90 -4.48 -11.97 13.66
CA PRO A 90 -3.21 -12.64 13.41
C PRO A 90 -3.18 -13.29 12.04
N VAL A 91 -2.00 -13.31 11.40
CA VAL A 91 -1.79 -14.12 10.20
C VAL A 91 -1.93 -15.60 10.58
N ASP A 92 -2.72 -16.34 9.82
CA ASP A 92 -3.12 -17.72 10.10
C ASP A 92 -1.93 -18.71 10.17
N PHE A 93 -0.93 -18.50 9.33
CA PHE A 93 0.31 -19.29 9.32
C PHE A 93 1.45 -18.70 10.16
N ASP A 94 1.31 -17.48 10.70
CA ASP A 94 2.35 -16.83 11.52
C ASP A 94 1.73 -15.88 12.57
N PRO A 95 1.46 -16.37 13.80
CA PRO A 95 0.79 -15.59 14.84
C PRO A 95 1.59 -14.40 15.37
N LYS A 96 2.88 -14.28 15.03
CA LYS A 96 3.69 -13.10 15.38
C LYS A 96 3.32 -11.88 14.54
N HIS A 97 2.69 -12.11 13.41
CA HIS A 97 2.27 -11.08 12.48
C HIS A 97 0.78 -10.80 12.64
N VAL A 98 0.43 -9.52 12.55
CA VAL A 98 -0.94 -9.01 12.56
C VAL A 98 -1.22 -8.35 11.22
N VAL A 99 -2.37 -8.66 10.63
CA VAL A 99 -2.85 -8.10 9.36
C VAL A 99 -3.10 -6.60 9.51
N TYR A 100 -2.71 -5.80 8.49
CA TYR A 100 -3.00 -4.37 8.49
C TYR A 100 -4.51 -4.10 8.46
N VAL A 101 -4.95 -3.11 9.24
CA VAL A 101 -6.36 -2.78 9.48
C VAL A 101 -7.15 -2.53 8.19
N TRP A 102 -6.55 -1.87 7.20
CA TRP A 102 -7.23 -1.59 5.93
C TRP A 102 -7.54 -2.86 5.14
N LEU A 103 -6.72 -3.92 5.26
CA LEU A 103 -6.96 -5.17 4.55
C LEU A 103 -8.11 -5.94 5.20
N ASP A 104 -8.12 -6.00 6.52
CA ASP A 104 -9.24 -6.54 7.31
C ASP A 104 -10.56 -5.81 6.96
N ALA A 105 -10.54 -4.47 7.01
CA ALA A 105 -11.71 -3.64 6.72
C ALA A 105 -12.30 -3.88 5.32
N LEU A 106 -11.48 -4.17 4.31
CA LEU A 106 -11.93 -4.43 2.93
C LEU A 106 -12.63 -5.78 2.74
N THR A 107 -12.47 -6.73 3.68
CA THR A 107 -13.07 -8.07 3.55
C THR A 107 -14.51 -8.18 4.07
N ASN A 108 -15.03 -7.13 4.70
CA ASN A 108 -16.41 -7.06 5.19
C ASN A 108 -17.40 -6.67 4.08
#